data_AF-K0KZS1-F1
#
_entry.id   AF-K0KZS1-F1
#
_cell.length_a   1.000
_cell.length_b   1.000
_cell.length_c   1.000
_cell.angle_alpha   90.00
_cell.angle_beta   90.00
_cell.angle_gamma   90.00
#
_symmetry.space_group_name_H-M   'P 1'
#
loop_
_entity.id
_entity.type
_entity.pdbx_description
1 polymer ?
#
loop_
_entity_poly.entity_id
_entity_poly.type
_entity_poly.pdbx_seq_one_letter_code
_entity_poly.pdbx_strand_id
1 'polypeptide(L)'
;MASQDPNIRFINAVINWLSIFPDSRVQIDADYLNLTDPSIIIEVLKTLIGSDFEVDSSAEVKDEENDGSLVINSDIEVYETIFVGLKSYFKSKLFSRKKLYNYVGMLKYEELKNGDLYALNILCFILLEVGLHSFKSSISISIISELNEDDQKELKNVMYDENDLFGKNLMLTQRLSALELENLKLKESFKKIEQEQKTAHKHFEINENEKHGIQLEYEKALHDKDLELEKLKYQLSVFKNSNNDLKQDNLQLKNDLEDIGKFKSQLNRKKHNYTTESTITHNSNGEKSIASDELKWEYNILSSWLNRLYASKKAR
;
A
#
# COMPACT_ATOMS: atom_id res chain seq x y z
N MET A 1 -26.24 40.02 -13.56
CA MET A 1 -25.50 39.00 -14.35
C MET A 1 -26.30 37.72 -14.23
N ALA A 2 -27.15 37.43 -15.21
CA ALA A 2 -28.00 36.24 -15.20
C ALA A 2 -27.15 34.98 -15.43
N SER A 3 -27.33 33.96 -14.60
CA SER A 3 -26.61 32.69 -14.67
C SER A 3 -26.82 32.00 -16.03
N GLN A 4 -25.73 31.71 -16.73
CA GLN A 4 -25.69 31.10 -18.07
C GLN A 4 -25.92 29.57 -18.07
N ASP A 5 -26.62 29.01 -17.08
CA ASP A 5 -26.89 27.56 -17.06
C ASP A 5 -28.20 27.26 -17.81
N PRO A 6 -28.18 26.48 -18.91
CA PRO A 6 -29.40 26.09 -19.63
C PRO A 6 -30.41 25.34 -18.75
N ASN A 7 -29.96 24.55 -17.75
CA ASN A 7 -30.86 23.82 -16.86
C ASN A 7 -31.66 24.78 -15.97
N ILE A 8 -31.00 25.79 -15.40
CA ILE A 8 -31.65 26.79 -14.55
C ILE A 8 -32.66 27.61 -15.35
N ARG A 9 -32.34 27.95 -16.61
CA ARG A 9 -33.28 28.66 -17.50
C ARG A 9 -34.54 27.86 -17.77
N PHE A 10 -34.41 26.58 -18.08
CA PHE A 10 -35.57 25.71 -18.29
C PHE A 10 -36.41 25.51 -17.02
N ILE A 11 -35.75 25.27 -15.87
CA ILE A 11 -36.44 25.13 -14.58
C ILE A 11 -37.25 26.40 -14.27
N ASN A 12 -36.65 27.58 -14.44
CA ASN A 12 -37.33 28.85 -14.23
C ASN A 12 -38.49 29.06 -15.20
N ALA A 13 -38.33 28.70 -16.47
CA ALA A 13 -39.41 28.78 -17.46
C ALA A 13 -40.60 27.89 -17.06
N VAL A 14 -40.34 26.68 -16.53
CA VAL A 14 -41.39 25.79 -16.02
C VAL A 14 -42.04 26.33 -14.74
N ILE A 15 -41.27 26.90 -13.81
CA ILE A 15 -41.83 27.57 -12.60
C ILE A 15 -42.76 28.71 -13.00
N ASN A 16 -42.31 29.59 -13.89
CA ASN A 16 -43.09 30.72 -14.38
C ASN A 16 -44.36 30.24 -15.07
N TRP A 17 -44.28 29.19 -15.89
CA TRP A 17 -45.44 28.58 -16.52
C TRP A 17 -46.43 28.00 -15.50
N LEU A 18 -45.96 27.25 -14.50
CA LEU A 18 -46.80 26.68 -13.44
C LEU A 18 -47.46 27.76 -12.59
N SER A 19 -46.79 28.90 -12.37
CA SER A 19 -47.30 29.98 -11.53
C SER A 19 -48.51 30.74 -12.11
N ILE A 20 -48.72 30.66 -13.43
CA ILE A 20 -49.83 31.33 -14.11
C ILE A 20 -51.14 30.53 -14.00
N PHE A 21 -51.07 29.24 -13.65
CA PHE A 21 -52.28 28.44 -13.49
C PHE A 21 -53.18 28.99 -12.37
N PRO A 22 -54.52 28.99 -12.56
CA PRO A 22 -55.45 29.30 -11.48
C PRO A 22 -55.21 28.36 -10.29
N ASP A 23 -55.19 28.93 -9.09
CA ASP A 23 -54.96 28.22 -7.81
C ASP A 23 -53.58 27.55 -7.67
N SER A 24 -52.59 27.96 -8.48
CA SER A 24 -51.22 27.45 -8.36
C SER A 24 -50.60 27.78 -7.01
N ARG A 25 -50.02 26.77 -6.35
CA ARG A 25 -49.19 26.92 -5.15
C ARG A 25 -47.77 27.39 -5.47
N VAL A 26 -47.37 27.37 -6.75
CA VAL A 26 -46.06 27.81 -7.21
C VAL A 26 -46.11 29.31 -7.49
N GLN A 27 -45.30 30.10 -6.80
CA GLN A 27 -45.24 31.55 -6.99
C GLN A 27 -44.23 31.91 -8.09
N ILE A 28 -44.48 33.03 -8.78
CA ILE A 28 -43.50 33.66 -9.68
C ILE A 28 -42.25 34.01 -8.85
N ASP A 29 -41.07 33.76 -9.41
CA ASP A 29 -39.77 33.95 -8.73
C ASP A 29 -39.56 33.12 -7.45
N ALA A 30 -40.37 32.08 -7.23
CA ALA A 30 -40.14 31.15 -6.13
C ALA A 30 -38.76 30.47 -6.24
N ASP A 31 -38.15 30.18 -5.09
CA ASP A 31 -36.98 29.31 -5.04
C ASP A 31 -37.34 27.98 -5.70
N TYR A 32 -36.54 27.55 -6.68
CA TYR A 32 -36.76 26.32 -7.42
C TYR A 32 -36.73 25.09 -6.50
N LEU A 33 -36.14 25.21 -5.30
CA LEU A 33 -36.18 24.19 -4.26
C LEU A 33 -37.60 23.92 -3.74
N ASN A 34 -38.55 24.85 -3.87
CA ASN A 34 -39.95 24.60 -3.51
C ASN A 34 -40.58 23.47 -4.35
N LEU A 35 -40.13 23.28 -5.60
CA LEU A 35 -40.60 22.17 -6.43
C LEU A 35 -40.08 20.80 -5.98
N THR A 36 -39.16 20.75 -5.02
CA THR A 36 -38.74 19.48 -4.43
C THR A 36 -39.72 18.97 -3.39
N ASP A 37 -40.58 19.82 -2.80
CA ASP A 37 -41.52 19.38 -1.77
C ASP A 37 -42.57 18.43 -2.38
N PRO A 38 -42.70 17.17 -1.89
CA PRO A 38 -43.68 16.22 -2.39
C PRO A 38 -45.13 16.75 -2.37
N SER A 39 -45.48 17.57 -1.37
CA SER A 39 -46.81 18.16 -1.26
C SER A 39 -47.10 19.14 -2.39
N ILE A 40 -46.11 19.97 -2.74
CA ILE A 40 -46.19 20.91 -3.87
C ILE A 40 -46.29 20.15 -5.19
N ILE A 41 -45.53 19.07 -5.36
CA ILE A 41 -45.60 18.23 -6.57
C ILE A 41 -47.01 17.65 -6.74
N ILE A 42 -47.63 17.13 -5.68
CA ILE A 42 -49.00 16.61 -5.73
C ILE A 42 -49.98 17.68 -6.17
N GLU A 43 -49.91 18.88 -5.58
CA GLU A 43 -50.80 19.99 -5.92
C GLU A 43 -50.60 20.48 -7.36
N VAL A 44 -49.37 20.53 -7.85
CA VAL A 44 -49.08 20.81 -9.26
C VAL A 44 -49.68 19.74 -10.17
N LEU A 45 -49.52 18.45 -9.84
CA LEU A 45 -50.10 17.35 -10.62
C LEU A 45 -51.63 17.43 -10.64
N LYS A 46 -52.28 17.74 -9.51
CA LYS A 46 -53.74 17.99 -9.45
C LYS A 46 -54.15 19.18 -10.30
N THR A 47 -53.35 20.24 -10.32
CA THR A 47 -53.59 21.42 -11.17
C THR A 47 -53.59 21.04 -12.65
N LEU A 48 -52.57 20.29 -13.08
CA LEU A 48 -52.37 19.90 -14.47
C LEU A 48 -53.31 18.80 -14.96
N ILE A 49 -53.62 17.81 -14.10
CA ILE A 49 -54.40 16.61 -14.46
C ILE A 49 -55.88 16.81 -14.13
N GLY A 50 -56.19 17.37 -12.98
CA GLY A 50 -57.52 17.47 -12.39
C GLY A 50 -57.55 17.00 -10.93
N SER A 51 -58.60 17.40 -10.20
CA SER A 51 -58.82 17.02 -8.79
C SER A 51 -58.99 15.51 -8.57
N ASP A 52 -59.36 14.77 -9.62
CA ASP A 52 -59.56 13.32 -9.58
C ASP A 52 -58.23 12.54 -9.54
N PHE A 53 -57.08 13.23 -9.60
CA PHE A 53 -55.78 12.61 -9.36
C PHE A 53 -55.61 12.41 -7.85
N GLU A 54 -55.99 11.22 -7.41
CA GLU A 54 -55.75 10.75 -6.05
C GLU A 54 -54.47 9.92 -6.01
N VAL A 55 -53.54 10.34 -5.16
CA VAL A 55 -52.43 9.48 -4.73
C VAL A 55 -52.99 8.73 -3.53
N ASP A 56 -52.90 7.39 -3.53
CA ASP A 56 -53.41 6.52 -2.47
C ASP A 56 -52.71 6.87 -1.14
N SER A 57 -53.25 7.87 -0.44
CA SER A 57 -52.62 8.55 0.67
C SER A 57 -53.08 7.95 1.99
N SER A 58 -52.77 6.66 2.18
CA SER A 58 -52.41 6.24 3.55
C SER A 58 -51.07 6.88 3.99
N ALA A 59 -50.39 7.55 3.05
CA ALA A 59 -49.25 8.45 3.22
C ALA A 59 -49.68 9.93 3.34
N GLU A 60 -50.64 10.26 4.21
CA GLU A 60 -50.82 11.64 4.63
C GLU A 60 -49.61 12.05 5.48
N VAL A 61 -48.80 12.99 4.98
CA VAL A 61 -47.92 13.81 5.82
C VAL A 61 -48.86 14.64 6.68
N LYS A 62 -49.23 14.11 7.84
CA LYS A 62 -49.95 14.87 8.85
C LYS A 62 -48.96 15.86 9.46
N ASP A 63 -49.23 17.14 9.23
CA ASP A 63 -48.69 18.20 10.07
C ASP A 63 -48.86 17.78 11.54
N GLU A 64 -47.74 17.76 12.25
CA GLU A 64 -47.65 17.40 13.64
C GLU A 64 -48.60 18.26 14.47
N GLU A 65 -49.80 17.75 14.80
CA GLU A 65 -50.49 18.20 16.02
C GLU A 65 -51.61 17.30 16.56
N ASN A 66 -51.98 16.18 15.91
CA ASN A 66 -52.97 15.28 16.51
C ASN A 66 -52.69 13.78 16.29
N ASP A 67 -52.41 13.14 17.43
CA ASP A 67 -52.69 11.74 17.77
C ASP A 67 -51.81 10.63 17.14
N GLY A 68 -50.73 10.31 17.85
CA GLY A 68 -50.56 8.95 18.39
C GLY A 68 -50.17 7.79 17.47
N SER A 69 -49.95 7.98 16.16
CA SER A 69 -49.43 6.92 15.28
C SER A 69 -48.44 7.46 14.24
N LEU A 70 -47.15 7.43 14.59
CA LEU A 70 -46.03 7.73 13.71
C LEU A 70 -45.87 6.64 12.64
N VAL A 71 -46.48 6.85 11.47
CA VAL A 71 -46.02 6.22 10.22
C VAL A 71 -45.05 7.21 9.59
N ILE A 72 -43.76 7.05 9.89
CA ILE A 72 -42.70 7.83 9.23
C ILE A 72 -42.50 7.20 7.85
N ASN A 73 -43.29 7.62 6.86
CA ASN A 73 -42.90 7.38 5.47
C ASN A 73 -41.75 8.33 5.17
N SER A 74 -40.63 7.79 4.70
CA SER A 74 -39.53 8.63 4.22
C SER A 74 -40.00 9.42 3.00
N ASP A 75 -39.54 10.66 2.81
CA ASP A 75 -39.91 11.47 1.62
C ASP A 75 -39.69 10.73 0.29
N ILE A 76 -38.73 9.79 0.27
CA ILE A 76 -38.44 8.91 -0.87
C ILE A 76 -39.64 8.02 -1.20
N GLU A 77 -40.24 7.37 -0.20
CA GLU A 77 -41.44 6.52 -0.36
C GLU A 77 -42.64 7.36 -0.82
N VAL A 78 -42.71 8.63 -0.40
CA VAL A 78 -43.74 9.56 -0.87
C VAL A 78 -43.56 9.86 -2.36
N TYR A 79 -42.34 10.20 -2.83
CA TYR A 79 -42.10 10.38 -4.27
C TYR A 79 -42.42 9.11 -5.06
N GLU A 80 -42.00 7.94 -4.58
CA GLU A 80 -42.32 6.66 -5.22
C GLU A 80 -43.83 6.49 -5.40
N THR A 81 -44.60 6.75 -4.36
CA THR A 81 -46.06 6.65 -4.37
C THR A 81 -46.68 7.62 -5.39
N ILE A 82 -46.22 8.87 -5.42
CA ILE A 82 -46.67 9.89 -6.38
C ILE A 82 -46.43 9.44 -7.81
N PHE A 83 -45.21 9.03 -8.15
CA PHE A 83 -44.84 8.72 -9.53
C PHE A 83 -45.33 7.34 -10.00
N VAL A 84 -45.57 6.40 -9.08
CA VAL A 84 -46.33 5.16 -9.35
C VAL A 84 -47.79 5.50 -9.65
N GLY A 85 -48.43 6.37 -8.86
CA GLY A 85 -49.78 6.87 -9.11
C GLY A 85 -49.88 7.57 -10.47
N LEU A 86 -48.92 8.42 -10.80
CA LEU A 86 -48.83 9.10 -12.10
C LEU A 86 -48.73 8.10 -13.26
N LYS A 87 -47.85 7.10 -13.16
CA LYS A 87 -47.75 6.03 -14.18
C LYS A 87 -49.08 5.28 -14.34
N SER A 88 -49.73 4.93 -13.24
CA SER A 88 -51.03 4.23 -13.26
C SER A 88 -52.13 5.07 -13.94
N TYR A 89 -52.20 6.36 -13.63
CA TYR A 89 -53.12 7.29 -14.26
C TYR A 89 -52.94 7.33 -15.78
N PHE A 90 -51.71 7.55 -16.25
CA PHE A 90 -51.43 7.61 -17.69
C PHE A 90 -51.60 6.26 -18.39
N LYS A 91 -51.36 5.14 -17.70
CA LYS A 91 -51.62 3.78 -18.23
C LYS A 91 -53.11 3.54 -18.48
N SER A 92 -53.98 4.08 -17.63
CA SER A 92 -55.43 3.84 -17.66
C SER A 92 -56.19 4.82 -18.56
N LYS A 93 -55.68 6.04 -18.77
CA LYS A 93 -56.39 7.12 -19.49
C LYS A 93 -55.78 7.50 -20.85
N LEU A 94 -54.52 7.17 -21.12
CA LEU A 94 -53.78 7.68 -22.27
C LEU A 94 -53.02 6.58 -23.01
N PHE A 95 -52.84 6.74 -24.33
CA PHE A 95 -51.92 5.92 -25.12
C PHE A 95 -50.53 5.96 -24.48
N SER A 96 -49.89 4.80 -24.30
CA SER A 96 -48.54 4.64 -23.73
C SER A 96 -47.58 5.74 -24.19
N ARG A 97 -47.24 6.67 -23.29
CA ARG A 97 -46.29 7.76 -23.53
C ARG A 97 -44.90 7.32 -23.10
N LYS A 98 -44.17 6.65 -24.01
CA LYS A 98 -42.79 6.19 -23.77
C LYS A 98 -41.89 7.28 -23.18
N LYS A 99 -42.03 8.53 -23.62
CA LYS A 99 -41.27 9.69 -23.12
C LYS A 99 -41.47 9.93 -21.62
N LEU A 100 -42.71 10.11 -21.17
CA LEU A 100 -43.04 10.29 -19.74
C LEU A 100 -42.48 9.15 -18.89
N TYR A 101 -42.66 7.89 -19.32
CA TYR A 101 -42.16 6.73 -18.56
C TYR A 101 -40.63 6.70 -18.49
N ASN A 102 -39.94 7.13 -19.55
CA ASN A 102 -38.49 7.27 -19.55
C ASN A 102 -38.04 8.33 -18.54
N TYR A 103 -38.64 9.52 -18.57
CA TYR A 103 -38.28 10.60 -17.63
C TYR A 103 -38.55 10.21 -16.18
N VAL A 104 -39.71 9.60 -15.89
CA VAL A 104 -40.00 9.09 -14.54
C VAL A 104 -39.02 7.99 -14.13
N GLY A 105 -38.54 7.16 -15.07
CA GLY A 105 -37.50 6.17 -14.81
C GLY A 105 -36.10 6.76 -14.57
N MET A 106 -35.85 8.00 -15.02
CA MET A 106 -34.59 8.71 -14.81
C MET A 106 -34.56 9.53 -13.53
N LEU A 107 -35.73 9.82 -12.95
CA LEU A 107 -35.86 10.62 -11.75
C LEU A 107 -35.33 9.83 -10.55
N LYS A 108 -34.30 10.37 -9.91
CA LYS A 108 -33.72 9.82 -8.69
C LYS A 108 -34.22 10.61 -7.50
N TYR A 109 -35.00 9.96 -6.65
CA TYR A 109 -35.71 10.61 -5.56
C TYR A 109 -34.79 11.15 -4.48
N GLU A 110 -33.67 10.47 -4.20
CA GLU A 110 -32.66 10.96 -3.27
C GLU A 110 -31.97 12.22 -3.76
N GLU A 111 -31.69 12.31 -5.07
CA GLU A 111 -31.10 13.50 -5.68
C GLU A 111 -32.11 14.65 -5.69
N LEU A 112 -33.39 14.37 -5.99
CA LEU A 112 -34.47 15.36 -5.94
C LEU A 112 -34.67 15.94 -4.53
N LYS A 113 -34.72 15.07 -3.51
CA LYS A 113 -34.84 15.47 -2.10
C LYS A 113 -33.72 16.42 -1.66
N ASN A 114 -32.52 16.21 -2.17
CA ASN A 114 -31.35 17.02 -1.84
C ASN A 114 -31.25 18.30 -2.68
N GLY A 115 -32.22 18.60 -3.55
CA GLY A 115 -32.21 19.79 -4.39
C GLY A 115 -31.24 19.72 -5.57
N ASP A 116 -30.90 18.52 -6.05
CA ASP A 116 -30.06 18.36 -7.22
C ASP A 116 -30.72 18.98 -8.47
N LEU A 117 -30.00 19.91 -9.12
CA LEU A 117 -30.51 20.65 -10.28
C LEU A 117 -30.89 19.73 -11.44
N TYR A 118 -30.19 18.62 -11.60
CA TYR A 118 -30.44 17.70 -12.70
C TYR A 118 -31.70 16.84 -12.42
N ALA A 119 -31.87 16.36 -11.19
CA ALA A 119 -33.10 15.70 -10.77
C ALA A 119 -34.32 16.65 -10.87
N LEU A 120 -34.14 17.91 -10.52
CA LEU A 120 -35.17 18.95 -10.66
C LEU A 120 -35.49 19.24 -12.14
N ASN A 121 -34.48 19.24 -13.01
CA ASN A 121 -34.67 19.38 -14.44
C ASN A 121 -35.53 18.22 -15.01
N ILE A 122 -35.25 16.98 -14.60
CA ILE A 122 -36.09 15.82 -14.95
C ILE A 122 -37.52 16.00 -14.46
N LEU A 123 -37.71 16.46 -13.22
CA LEU A 123 -39.04 16.74 -12.69
C LEU A 123 -39.79 17.76 -13.57
N CYS A 124 -39.12 18.83 -13.97
CA CYS A 124 -39.69 19.84 -14.86
C CYS A 124 -40.11 19.26 -16.23
N PHE A 125 -39.32 18.36 -16.82
CA PHE A 125 -39.72 17.62 -18.03
C PHE A 125 -40.97 16.76 -17.80
N ILE A 126 -41.04 16.05 -16.67
CA ILE A 126 -42.21 15.24 -16.31
C ILE A 126 -43.45 16.12 -16.20
N LEU A 127 -43.38 17.23 -15.47
CA LEU A 127 -44.49 18.15 -15.27
C LEU A 127 -44.97 18.79 -16.58
N LEU A 128 -44.03 19.19 -17.44
CA LEU A 128 -44.34 19.73 -18.76
C LEU A 128 -45.03 18.67 -19.64
N GLU A 129 -44.48 17.46 -19.73
CA GLU A 129 -45.11 16.34 -20.46
C GLU A 129 -46.52 16.02 -19.94
N VAL A 130 -46.71 16.05 -18.62
CA VAL A 130 -48.03 15.89 -18.00
C VAL A 130 -48.96 17.00 -18.45
N GLY A 131 -48.57 18.27 -18.35
CA GLY A 131 -49.42 19.38 -18.73
C GLY A 131 -49.77 19.41 -20.22
N LEU A 132 -48.84 19.04 -21.10
CA LEU A 132 -49.04 19.01 -22.56
C LEU A 132 -49.94 17.85 -23.02
N HIS A 133 -50.08 16.81 -22.21
CA HIS A 133 -50.78 15.59 -22.60
C HIS A 133 -51.90 15.17 -21.65
N SER A 134 -52.18 15.94 -20.61
CA SER A 134 -53.36 15.76 -19.77
C SER A 134 -54.64 16.20 -20.50
N PHE A 135 -55.77 15.92 -19.86
CA PHE A 135 -57.08 16.41 -20.31
C PHE A 135 -57.15 17.94 -20.40
N LYS A 136 -56.35 18.66 -19.59
CA LYS A 136 -56.25 20.13 -19.60
C LYS A 136 -55.19 20.67 -20.55
N SER A 137 -54.66 19.85 -21.46
CA SER A 137 -53.57 20.22 -22.39
C SER A 137 -53.82 21.49 -23.19
N SER A 138 -55.05 21.78 -23.62
CA SER A 138 -55.37 23.03 -24.32
C SER A 138 -55.12 24.27 -23.46
N ILE A 139 -55.47 24.22 -22.17
CA ILE A 139 -55.24 25.32 -21.21
C ILE A 139 -53.74 25.44 -20.95
N SER A 140 -53.09 24.32 -20.64
CA SER A 140 -51.65 24.22 -20.42
C SER A 140 -50.82 24.82 -21.55
N ILE A 141 -51.17 24.52 -22.80
CA ILE A 141 -50.51 25.07 -24.00
C ILE A 141 -50.83 26.55 -24.18
N SER A 142 -52.07 26.97 -23.90
CA SER A 142 -52.46 28.38 -24.05
C SER A 142 -51.69 29.28 -23.09
N ILE A 143 -51.50 28.84 -21.84
CA ILE A 143 -50.74 29.57 -20.81
C ILE A 143 -49.29 29.84 -21.24
N ILE A 144 -48.69 28.98 -22.06
CA ILE A 144 -47.33 29.22 -22.58
C ILE A 144 -47.29 30.55 -23.36
N SER A 145 -48.36 30.92 -24.06
CA SER A 145 -48.41 32.18 -24.82
C SER A 145 -48.43 33.44 -23.94
N GLU A 146 -48.73 33.30 -22.65
CA GLU A 146 -48.75 34.39 -21.67
C GLU A 146 -47.38 34.65 -21.02
N LEU A 147 -46.40 33.78 -21.27
CA LEU A 147 -45.03 33.93 -20.76
C LEU A 147 -44.24 34.98 -21.52
N ASN A 148 -43.10 35.41 -20.97
CA ASN A 148 -42.14 36.24 -21.70
C ASN A 148 -41.53 35.46 -22.89
N GLU A 149 -40.94 36.18 -23.86
CA GLU A 149 -40.42 35.57 -25.10
C GLU A 149 -39.33 34.51 -24.85
N ASP A 150 -38.50 34.70 -23.83
CA ASP A 150 -37.40 33.79 -23.50
C ASP A 150 -37.92 32.45 -22.94
N ASP A 151 -38.83 32.49 -21.97
CA ASP A 151 -39.47 31.32 -21.37
C ASP A 151 -40.34 30.59 -22.40
N GLN A 152 -41.07 31.34 -23.24
CA GLN A 152 -41.82 30.77 -24.37
C GLN A 152 -40.93 29.95 -25.28
N LYS A 153 -39.77 30.51 -25.66
CA LYS A 153 -38.83 29.87 -26.56
C LYS A 153 -38.27 28.60 -25.94
N GLU A 154 -37.91 28.66 -24.65
CA GLU A 154 -37.37 27.51 -23.93
C GLU A 154 -38.37 26.35 -23.87
N LEU A 155 -39.63 26.62 -23.51
CA LEU A 155 -40.67 25.58 -23.46
C LEU A 155 -41.05 25.07 -24.85
N LYS A 156 -41.13 25.94 -25.87
CA LYS A 156 -41.43 25.53 -27.25
C LYS A 156 -40.36 24.61 -27.83
N ASN A 157 -39.08 24.85 -27.52
CA ASN A 157 -37.99 23.98 -27.96
C ASN A 157 -38.19 22.54 -27.47
N VAL A 158 -38.71 22.37 -26.26
CA VAL A 158 -39.00 21.05 -25.67
C VAL A 158 -40.29 20.45 -26.25
N MET A 159 -41.35 21.26 -26.41
CA MET A 159 -42.63 20.82 -26.97
C MET A 159 -42.50 20.22 -28.37
N TYR A 160 -41.69 20.84 -29.23
CA TYR A 160 -41.53 20.44 -30.64
C TYR A 160 -40.32 19.54 -30.88
N ASP A 161 -39.73 18.97 -29.83
CA ASP A 161 -38.63 18.01 -29.96
C ASP A 161 -39.15 16.62 -30.36
N GLU A 162 -39.46 16.47 -31.65
CA GLU A 162 -39.93 15.21 -32.25
C GLU A 162 -38.93 14.06 -32.06
N ASN A 163 -37.64 14.37 -31.97
CA ASN A 163 -36.56 13.39 -31.89
C ASN A 163 -36.13 13.05 -30.45
N ASP A 164 -36.73 13.71 -29.46
CA ASP A 164 -36.39 13.59 -28.03
C ASP A 164 -34.88 13.80 -27.79
N LEU A 165 -34.30 14.76 -28.51
CA LEU A 165 -32.90 15.17 -28.36
C LEU A 165 -32.62 15.65 -26.94
N PHE A 166 -33.56 16.34 -26.30
CA PHE A 166 -33.44 16.75 -24.91
C PHE A 166 -33.35 15.54 -23.97
N GLY A 167 -34.27 14.57 -24.10
CA GLY A 167 -34.23 13.34 -23.30
C GLY A 167 -32.98 12.50 -23.53
N LYS A 168 -32.51 12.40 -24.79
CA LYS A 168 -31.25 11.74 -25.12
C LYS A 168 -30.04 12.45 -24.53
N ASN A 169 -30.01 13.78 -24.60
CA ASN A 169 -28.92 14.58 -24.03
C ASN A 169 -28.89 14.48 -22.50
N LEU A 170 -30.08 14.47 -21.88
CA LEU A 170 -30.26 14.21 -20.45
C LEU A 170 -29.65 12.85 -20.09
N MET A 171 -30.10 11.76 -20.72
CA MET A 171 -29.54 10.41 -20.49
C MET A 171 -28.02 10.33 -20.69
N LEU A 172 -27.50 10.98 -21.73
CA LEU A 172 -26.06 11.03 -22.00
C LEU A 172 -25.31 11.79 -20.92
N THR A 173 -25.85 12.91 -20.44
CA THR A 173 -25.27 13.71 -19.35
C THR A 173 -25.25 12.91 -18.05
N GLN A 174 -26.36 12.26 -17.68
CA GLN A 174 -26.44 11.37 -16.52
C GLN A 174 -25.38 10.26 -16.56
N ARG A 175 -25.23 9.64 -17.74
CA ARG A 175 -24.26 8.57 -17.97
C ARG A 175 -22.83 9.09 -17.92
N LEU A 176 -22.59 10.28 -18.46
CA LEU A 176 -21.29 10.94 -18.44
C LEU A 176 -20.89 11.29 -17.00
N SER A 177 -21.78 11.89 -16.21
CA SER A 177 -21.53 12.19 -14.79
C SER A 177 -21.28 10.93 -13.96
N ALA A 178 -22.01 9.83 -14.23
CA ALA A 178 -21.75 8.54 -13.58
C ALA A 178 -20.36 7.98 -13.92
N LEU A 179 -19.95 8.06 -15.19
CA LEU A 179 -18.63 7.62 -15.66
C LEU A 179 -17.50 8.53 -15.14
N GLU A 180 -17.74 9.82 -14.97
CA GLU A 180 -16.78 10.75 -14.36
C GLU A 180 -16.57 10.42 -12.88
N LEU A 181 -17.65 10.15 -12.14
CA LEU A 181 -17.59 9.71 -10.74
C LEU A 181 -16.82 8.38 -10.62
N GLU A 182 -17.11 7.42 -11.49
CA GLU A 182 -16.39 6.13 -11.53
C GLU A 182 -14.91 6.34 -11.85
N ASN A 183 -14.58 7.21 -12.82
CA ASN A 183 -13.20 7.57 -13.14
C ASN A 183 -12.48 8.23 -11.95
N LEU A 184 -13.16 9.09 -11.18
CA LEU A 184 -12.58 9.69 -9.98
C LEU A 184 -12.24 8.61 -8.93
N LYS A 185 -13.18 7.71 -8.65
CA LYS A 185 -12.96 6.58 -7.74
C LYS A 185 -11.82 5.67 -8.20
N LEU A 186 -11.73 5.40 -9.50
CA LEU A 186 -10.63 4.64 -10.09
C LEU A 186 -9.29 5.37 -9.97
N LYS A 187 -9.24 6.69 -10.18
CA LYS A 187 -8.01 7.48 -9.97
C LYS A 187 -7.54 7.44 -8.52
N GLU A 188 -8.46 7.51 -7.57
CA GLU A 188 -8.15 7.39 -6.14
C GLU A 188 -7.61 5.99 -5.80
N SER A 189 -8.23 4.92 -6.33
CA SER A 189 -7.74 3.56 -6.12
C SER A 189 -6.38 3.33 -6.76
N PHE A 190 -6.14 3.84 -7.96
CA PHE A 190 -4.82 3.81 -8.60
C PHE A 190 -3.75 4.52 -7.76
N LYS A 191 -4.06 5.71 -7.22
CA LYS A 191 -3.14 6.45 -6.36
C LYS A 191 -2.81 5.66 -5.09
N LYS A 192 -3.79 4.96 -4.51
CA LYS A 192 -3.58 4.08 -3.34
C LYS A 192 -2.67 2.90 -3.69
N ILE A 193 -2.92 2.22 -4.82
CA ILE A 193 -2.09 1.10 -5.28
C ILE A 193 -0.66 1.56 -5.58
N GLU A 194 -0.47 2.74 -6.17
CA GLU A 194 0.85 3.30 -6.44
C GLU A 194 1.62 3.59 -5.14
N GLN A 195 0.93 4.07 -4.10
CA GLN A 195 1.52 4.24 -2.76
C GLN A 195 1.91 2.91 -2.14
N GLU A 196 1.05 1.89 -2.23
CA GLU A 196 1.32 0.53 -1.74
C GLU A 196 2.50 -0.12 -2.48
N GLN A 197 2.65 0.12 -3.79
CA GLN A 197 3.82 -0.32 -4.55
C GLN A 197 5.10 0.40 -4.10
N LYS A 198 5.04 1.72 -3.86
CA LYS A 198 6.22 2.47 -3.38
C LYS A 198 6.66 2.01 -1.99
N THR A 199 5.74 1.73 -1.07
CA THR A 199 6.08 1.15 0.23
C THR A 199 6.61 -0.26 0.10
N ALA A 200 5.99 -1.12 -0.71
CA ALA A 200 6.50 -2.46 -0.97
C ALA A 200 7.91 -2.45 -1.58
N HIS A 201 8.18 -1.55 -2.52
CA HIS A 201 9.52 -1.39 -3.11
C HIS A 201 10.54 -0.91 -2.08
N LYS A 202 10.19 0.08 -1.25
CA LYS A 202 11.05 0.54 -0.15
C LYS A 202 11.33 -0.58 0.86
N HIS A 203 10.33 -1.40 1.20
CA HIS A 203 10.54 -2.57 2.05
C HIS A 203 11.43 -3.62 1.39
N PHE A 204 11.30 -3.81 0.07
CA PHE A 204 12.18 -4.70 -0.69
C PHE A 204 13.63 -4.20 -0.68
N GLU A 205 13.87 -2.90 -0.94
CA GLU A 205 15.20 -2.28 -0.88
C GLU A 205 15.83 -2.37 0.53
N ILE A 206 15.03 -2.16 1.59
CA ILE A 206 15.50 -2.34 2.97
C ILE A 206 15.92 -3.80 3.22
N ASN A 207 15.11 -4.75 2.77
CA ASN A 207 15.40 -6.18 2.91
C ASN A 207 16.62 -6.65 2.07
N GLU A 208 16.89 -6.05 0.91
CA GLU A 208 18.12 -6.33 0.16
C GLU A 208 19.37 -5.76 0.85
N ASN A 209 19.27 -4.55 1.41
CA ASN A 209 20.38 -3.95 2.15
C ASN A 209 20.72 -4.72 3.44
N GLU A 210 19.73 -5.27 4.14
CA GLU A 210 19.96 -6.14 5.31
C GLU A 210 20.58 -7.50 4.93
N LYS A 211 20.21 -8.08 3.78
CA LYS A 211 20.83 -9.33 3.28
C LYS A 211 22.29 -9.14 2.87
N HIS A 212 22.66 -7.99 2.32
CA HIS A 212 24.05 -7.73 1.90
C HIS A 212 25.00 -7.55 3.10
N GLY A 213 24.52 -6.94 4.19
CA GLY A 213 25.31 -6.78 5.42
C GLY A 213 25.64 -8.11 6.12
N ILE A 214 24.66 -9.01 6.21
CA ILE A 214 24.83 -10.33 6.85
C ILE A 214 25.76 -11.22 6.00
N GLN A 215 25.69 -11.13 4.68
CA GLN A 215 26.52 -11.95 3.80
C GLN A 215 28.01 -11.56 3.84
N LEU A 216 28.32 -10.25 3.90
CA LEU A 216 29.68 -9.77 4.07
C LEU A 216 30.27 -10.10 5.45
N GLU A 217 29.47 -10.03 6.52
CA GLU A 217 29.92 -10.46 7.86
C GLU A 217 30.16 -11.97 7.92
N TYR A 218 29.29 -12.77 7.29
CA TYR A 218 29.45 -14.21 7.22
C TYR A 218 30.69 -14.62 6.42
N GLU A 219 30.93 -14.02 5.25
CA GLU A 219 32.11 -14.28 4.43
C GLU A 219 33.41 -13.88 5.13
N LYS A 220 33.41 -12.74 5.84
CA LYS A 220 34.54 -12.31 6.65
C LYS A 220 34.81 -13.27 7.82
N ALA A 221 33.77 -13.66 8.55
CA ALA A 221 33.90 -14.62 9.64
C ALA A 221 34.36 -16.01 9.16
N LEU A 222 33.88 -16.46 8.00
CA LEU A 222 34.31 -17.71 7.37
C LEU A 222 35.80 -17.64 7.00
N HIS A 223 36.24 -16.55 6.37
CA HIS A 223 37.63 -16.33 5.99
C HIS A 223 38.58 -16.29 7.20
N ASP A 224 38.18 -15.60 8.27
CA ASP A 224 38.95 -15.55 9.52
C ASP A 224 39.09 -16.95 10.15
N LYS A 225 38.05 -17.78 10.05
CA LYS A 225 38.07 -19.17 10.54
C LYS A 225 38.93 -20.09 9.68
N ASP A 226 38.92 -19.91 8.36
CA ASP A 226 39.79 -20.67 7.45
C ASP A 226 41.28 -20.35 7.69
N LEU A 227 41.62 -19.08 7.92
CA LEU A 227 42.98 -18.66 8.29
C LEU A 227 43.43 -19.25 9.63
N GLU A 228 42.54 -19.32 10.61
CA GLU A 228 42.80 -19.97 11.91
C GLU A 228 43.05 -21.48 11.73
N LEU A 229 42.26 -22.13 10.88
CA LEU A 229 42.37 -23.56 10.58
C LEU A 229 43.67 -23.88 9.83
N GLU A 230 44.13 -23.03 8.91
CA GLU A 230 45.43 -23.18 8.26
C GLU A 230 46.59 -23.05 9.25
N LYS A 231 46.55 -22.06 10.16
CA LYS A 231 47.56 -21.90 11.21
C LYS A 231 47.62 -23.15 12.10
N LEU A 232 46.47 -23.69 12.50
CA LEU A 232 46.41 -24.91 13.30
C LEU A 232 46.93 -26.13 12.53
N LYS A 233 46.61 -26.28 11.24
CA LYS A 233 47.18 -27.33 10.38
C LYS A 233 48.71 -27.25 10.31
N TYR A 234 49.25 -26.04 10.17
CA TYR A 234 50.69 -25.82 10.17
C TYR A 234 51.33 -26.17 11.52
N GLN A 235 50.75 -25.74 12.63
CA GLN A 235 51.24 -26.11 13.96
C GLN A 235 51.22 -27.63 14.18
N LEU A 236 50.16 -28.30 13.71
CA LEU A 236 50.02 -29.75 13.83
C LEU A 236 51.07 -30.49 12.98
N SER A 237 51.43 -29.97 11.80
CA SER A 237 52.51 -30.54 10.99
C SER A 237 53.88 -30.37 11.66
N VAL A 238 54.16 -29.20 12.25
CA VAL A 238 55.37 -28.95 13.05
C VAL A 238 55.45 -29.91 14.24
N PHE A 239 54.36 -30.08 15.00
CA PHE A 239 54.33 -31.03 16.12
C PHE A 239 54.50 -32.48 15.66
N LYS A 240 53.95 -32.87 14.50
CA LYS A 240 54.17 -34.20 13.94
C LYS A 240 55.64 -34.44 13.60
N ASN A 241 56.31 -33.45 13.00
CA ASN A 241 57.74 -33.55 12.69
C ASN A 241 58.56 -33.68 13.98
N SER A 242 58.33 -32.80 14.95
CA SER A 242 59.01 -32.85 16.24
C SER A 242 58.78 -34.17 16.99
N ASN A 243 57.56 -34.74 16.92
CA ASN A 243 57.28 -36.04 17.51
C ASN A 243 57.98 -37.20 16.78
N ASN A 244 58.16 -37.09 15.45
CA ASN A 244 58.95 -38.08 14.69
C ASN A 244 60.44 -37.98 15.05
N ASP A 245 60.98 -36.77 15.18
CA ASP A 245 62.36 -36.55 15.59
C ASP A 245 62.60 -37.13 17.00
N LEU A 246 61.71 -36.84 17.96
CA LEU A 246 61.77 -37.39 19.31
C LEU A 246 61.62 -38.93 19.35
N LYS A 247 60.89 -39.54 18.41
CA LYS A 247 60.83 -41.00 18.27
C LYS A 247 62.13 -41.57 17.75
N GLN A 248 62.78 -40.92 16.79
CA GLN A 248 64.12 -41.30 16.32
C GLN A 248 65.15 -41.18 17.44
N ASP A 249 65.14 -40.06 18.17
CA ASP A 249 66.03 -39.85 19.31
C ASP A 249 65.84 -40.92 20.39
N ASN A 250 64.58 -41.26 20.74
CA ASN A 250 64.30 -42.34 21.67
C ASN A 250 64.78 -43.71 21.18
N LEU A 251 64.66 -43.99 19.88
CA LEU A 251 65.15 -45.23 19.29
C LEU A 251 66.68 -45.30 19.35
N GLN A 252 67.35 -44.19 19.04
CA GLN A 252 68.80 -44.07 19.15
C GLN A 252 69.25 -44.27 20.60
N LEU A 253 68.59 -43.62 21.56
CA LEU A 253 68.89 -43.75 22.97
C LEU A 253 68.69 -45.18 23.48
N LYS A 254 67.67 -45.88 22.98
CA LYS A 254 67.46 -47.30 23.27
C LYS A 254 68.58 -48.18 22.71
N ASN A 255 69.01 -47.93 21.48
CA ASN A 255 70.14 -48.64 20.86
C ASN A 255 71.44 -48.39 21.64
N ASP A 256 71.70 -47.14 22.02
CA ASP A 256 72.87 -46.76 22.81
C ASP A 256 72.85 -47.44 24.19
N LEU A 257 71.68 -47.52 24.85
CA LEU A 257 71.52 -48.27 26.10
C LEU A 257 71.73 -49.78 25.93
N GLU A 258 71.26 -50.37 24.83
CA GLU A 258 71.53 -51.78 24.50
C GLU A 258 73.02 -52.02 24.26
N ASP A 259 73.71 -51.12 23.57
CA ASP A 259 75.15 -51.21 23.30
C ASP A 259 75.98 -51.03 24.58
N ILE A 260 75.61 -50.11 25.47
CA ILE A 260 76.20 -50.01 26.82
C ILE A 260 75.98 -51.31 27.60
N GLY A 261 74.80 -51.93 27.49
CA GLY A 261 74.52 -53.25 28.06
C GLY A 261 75.43 -54.35 27.52
N LYS A 262 75.73 -54.33 26.21
CA LYS A 262 76.70 -55.24 25.57
C LYS A 262 78.13 -54.98 26.06
N PHE A 263 78.55 -53.73 26.22
CA PHE A 263 79.85 -53.41 26.82
C PHE A 263 79.97 -53.91 28.27
N LYS A 264 78.91 -53.82 29.07
CA LYS A 264 78.88 -54.35 30.45
C LYS A 264 79.04 -55.88 30.49
N SER A 265 78.53 -56.59 29.49
CA SER A 265 78.71 -58.05 29.36
C SER A 265 80.07 -58.46 28.79
N GLN A 266 80.74 -57.59 28.02
CA GLN A 266 82.11 -57.80 27.53
C GLN A 266 83.18 -57.50 28.61
N LEU A 267 82.95 -56.51 29.48
CA LEU A 267 83.85 -56.17 30.59
C LEU A 267 83.95 -57.28 31.64
N ASN A 268 82.88 -58.08 31.82
CA ASN A 268 82.90 -59.24 32.71
C ASN A 268 83.58 -60.49 32.11
N ARG A 269 84.05 -60.46 30.84
CA ARG A 269 84.60 -61.64 30.15
C ARG A 269 86.09 -61.58 29.76
N LYS A 270 86.83 -60.50 30.08
CA LYS A 270 88.27 -60.42 29.78
C LYS A 270 89.12 -60.22 31.04
N LYS A 271 89.75 -61.29 31.51
CA LYS A 271 91.02 -61.19 32.26
C LYS A 271 92.10 -60.80 31.26
N HIS A 272 92.52 -59.54 31.27
CA HIS A 272 93.72 -59.12 30.56
C HIS A 272 94.80 -58.72 31.56
N ASN A 273 95.91 -59.46 31.48
CA ASN A 273 97.18 -59.18 32.11
C ASN A 273 97.75 -57.89 31.54
N TYR A 274 98.24 -57.02 32.42
CA TYR A 274 98.99 -55.84 32.05
C TYR A 274 100.46 -56.21 31.79
N THR A 275 100.97 -55.84 30.62
CA THR A 275 102.41 -55.64 30.40
C THR A 275 102.64 -54.38 29.59
N THR A 276 103.23 -53.41 30.29
CA THR A 276 104.32 -52.49 29.91
C THR A 276 104.33 -51.77 28.55
N GLU A 277 104.44 -50.44 28.70
CA GLU A 277 105.23 -49.48 27.91
C GLU A 277 104.87 -49.21 26.45
N SER A 278 104.45 -47.97 26.16
CA SER A 278 105.33 -47.00 25.50
C SER A 278 104.67 -45.61 25.39
N THR A 279 105.43 -44.62 25.81
CA THR A 279 105.33 -43.20 25.44
C THR A 279 105.30 -43.00 23.92
N ILE A 280 104.60 -41.97 23.44
CA ILE A 280 105.19 -40.85 22.66
C ILE A 280 104.11 -39.84 22.17
N THR A 281 104.34 -38.59 22.61
CA THR A 281 104.12 -37.26 21.99
C THR A 281 102.74 -36.74 21.56
N HIS A 282 102.44 -35.57 22.13
CA HIS A 282 101.65 -34.50 21.53
C HIS A 282 102.27 -34.02 20.20
N ASN A 283 101.45 -33.94 19.16
CA ASN A 283 101.64 -32.96 18.10
C ASN A 283 100.28 -32.38 17.72
N SER A 284 100.17 -31.07 17.84
CA SER A 284 99.03 -30.24 17.50
C SER A 284 98.91 -30.07 15.99
N ASN A 285 97.73 -30.32 15.43
CA ASN A 285 97.12 -29.46 14.41
C ASN A 285 95.64 -29.83 14.26
N GLY A 286 94.79 -28.84 14.48
CA GLY A 286 93.37 -29.03 14.74
C GLY A 286 92.51 -29.20 13.51
N GLU A 287 91.43 -29.95 13.70
CA GLU A 287 90.13 -29.64 13.12
C GLU A 287 89.27 -28.98 14.21
N LYS A 288 88.71 -27.83 13.85
CA LYS A 288 87.82 -27.03 14.69
C LYS A 288 86.51 -27.80 14.91
N SER A 289 86.22 -28.13 16.16
CA SER A 289 84.86 -28.38 16.64
C SER A 289 84.47 -27.23 17.58
N ILE A 290 83.27 -26.68 17.36
CA ILE A 290 82.65 -25.51 18.01
C ILE A 290 82.65 -25.62 19.55
N ALA A 291 82.76 -26.84 20.09
CA ALA A 291 82.95 -27.10 21.52
C ALA A 291 84.23 -26.50 22.13
N SER A 292 85.29 -26.27 21.32
CA SER A 292 86.57 -25.70 21.81
C SER A 292 86.49 -24.21 22.13
N ASP A 293 85.57 -23.47 21.51
CA ASP A 293 85.45 -22.01 21.71
C ASP A 293 84.53 -21.68 22.90
N GLU A 294 83.51 -22.49 23.15
CA GLU A 294 82.68 -22.43 24.37
C GLU A 294 83.48 -22.81 25.62
N LEU A 295 84.28 -23.88 25.56
CA LEU A 295 85.18 -24.27 26.66
C LEU A 295 86.28 -23.23 26.93
N LYS A 296 86.76 -22.53 25.90
CA LYS A 296 87.69 -21.40 26.08
C LYS A 296 87.02 -20.20 26.74
N TRP A 297 85.78 -19.89 26.39
CA TRP A 297 85.03 -18.80 27.00
C TRP A 297 84.74 -19.08 28.48
N GLU A 298 84.30 -20.30 28.81
CA GLU A 298 84.08 -20.73 30.20
C GLU A 298 85.38 -20.71 31.02
N TYR A 299 86.48 -21.22 30.47
CA TYR A 299 87.79 -21.20 31.12
C TYR A 299 88.28 -19.78 31.38
N ASN A 300 88.11 -18.85 30.42
CA ASN A 300 88.53 -17.47 30.57
C ASN A 300 87.71 -16.71 31.62
N ILE A 301 86.39 -16.94 31.69
CA ILE A 301 85.54 -16.34 32.72
C ILE A 301 85.91 -16.85 34.11
N LEU A 302 86.04 -18.18 34.27
CA LEU A 302 86.41 -18.81 35.53
C LEU A 302 87.80 -18.37 36.00
N SER A 303 88.76 -18.27 35.09
CA SER A 303 90.11 -17.79 35.40
C SER A 303 90.13 -16.31 35.78
N SER A 304 89.32 -15.46 35.13
CA SER A 304 89.20 -14.05 35.50
C SER A 304 88.56 -13.86 36.89
N TRP A 305 87.60 -14.71 37.24
CA TRP A 305 86.95 -14.74 38.56
C TRP A 305 87.92 -15.22 39.65
N LEU A 306 88.65 -16.30 39.40
CA LEU A 306 89.69 -16.82 40.30
C LEU A 306 90.80 -15.79 40.55
N ASN A 307 91.28 -15.12 39.51
CA ASN A 307 92.31 -14.08 39.66
C ASN A 307 91.83 -12.87 40.46
N ARG A 308 90.56 -12.47 40.33
CA ARG A 308 89.96 -11.42 41.18
C ARG A 308 89.84 -11.85 42.64
N LEU A 309 89.46 -13.10 42.89
CA LEU A 309 89.40 -13.68 44.24
C LEU A 309 90.79 -13.77 44.88
N TYR A 310 91.83 -14.16 44.15
CA TYR A 310 93.20 -14.19 44.64
C TYR A 310 93.82 -12.79 44.83
N ALA A 311 93.50 -11.82 43.97
CA ALA A 311 93.91 -10.43 44.15
C ALA A 311 93.28 -9.80 45.41
N SER A 312 92.02 -10.14 45.72
CA SER A 312 91.35 -9.68 46.95
C SER A 312 91.92 -10.28 48.24
N LYS A 313 92.59 -11.44 48.15
CA LYS A 313 93.28 -12.11 49.28
C LYS A 313 94.73 -11.67 49.48
N LYS A 314 95.33 -10.97 48.50
CA LYS A 314 96.71 -10.43 48.59
C LYS A 314 96.77 -8.95 48.97
N ALA A 315 95.61 -8.32 49.20
CA ALA A 315 95.45 -6.96 49.70
C ALA A 315 94.97 -6.91 51.18
N ARG A 316 95.17 -7.99 51.93
CA ARG A 316 95.05 -8.05 53.40
C ARG A 316 96.30 -8.65 54.00
#